data_AF-A0A913Z740-F1
#
_entry.id   AF-A0A913Z740-F1
#
_cell.length_a   1.000
_cell.length_b   1.000
_cell.length_c   1.000
_cell.angle_alpha   90.00
_cell.angle_beta   90.00
_cell.angle_gamma   90.00
#
_symmetry.space_group_name_H-M   'P 1'
#
loop_
_entity.id
_entity.type
_entity.pdbx_description
1 polymer ?
#
loop_
_entity_poly.entity_id
_entity_poly.type
_entity_poly.pdbx_seq_one_letter_code
_entity_poly.pdbx_strand_id
1 'polypeptide(L)'
;MTSAENSIFNPDTIQIHQCRINVLPLKFDEALGLAYAAFTIDCILEKAQPSVKLHVIYDIACTLTAHFKKKKDKKLELDMALPVFHAYGHKMACQVAYSTRWRCGYGLTDGEVMERLWSYLRRFSSITKEMTPAHREDLLTDALLHYSRRKRADIGSSLVLLMDRAVRVKEDSSKALEEICSDCAVSLKDIKDWREAEKCQVDVSKSSTKGQVPWEEKYVQKLLHYEQRKEQLALCDDDTRAGMLAGQCQELDQDLKTLEQRHGIQRWCNDNPAFITHLAVMKGKQQVALIQKLWSHAVEYTFFWTCPKSIQRDSLWPPD
;
A
#
# COMPACT_ATOMS: atom_id res chain seq x y z
N MET A 1 9.17 32.20 9.67
CA MET A 1 10.43 32.34 10.43
C MET A 1 11.14 31.00 10.41
N THR A 2 12.02 30.84 9.41
CA THR A 2 13.31 30.11 9.42
C THR A 2 13.47 28.84 10.28
N SER A 3 13.26 27.66 9.68
CA SER A 3 14.02 26.42 10.01
C SER A 3 13.77 25.24 9.05
N ALA A 4 13.66 25.46 7.73
CA ALA A 4 13.49 24.36 6.77
C ALA A 4 14.35 24.46 5.49
N GLU A 5 15.24 25.45 5.41
CA GLU A 5 15.97 25.75 4.18
C GLU A 5 17.43 25.26 4.13
N ASN A 6 17.95 24.59 5.17
CA ASN A 6 19.35 24.11 5.17
C ASN A 6 19.51 22.70 5.73
N SER A 7 19.03 21.67 5.04
CA SER A 7 19.40 20.27 5.36
C SER A 7 19.84 19.44 4.16
N ILE A 8 20.05 20.06 2.99
CA ILE A 8 20.50 19.30 1.81
C ILE A 8 21.99 18.95 1.90
N PHE A 9 22.83 19.66 2.65
CA PHE A 9 24.18 19.23 3.05
C PHE A 9 24.69 20.10 4.22
N ASN A 10 24.92 19.52 5.41
CA ASN A 10 25.67 20.17 6.51
C ASN A 10 27.04 19.48 6.61
N PRO A 11 28.17 20.16 6.34
CA PRO A 11 29.50 19.55 6.33
C PRO A 11 29.99 19.11 7.73
N ASP A 12 29.44 19.64 8.81
CA ASP A 12 29.78 19.24 10.19
C ASP A 12 28.88 18.13 10.74
N THR A 13 27.97 17.61 9.91
CA THR A 13 27.16 16.44 10.23
C THR A 13 27.38 15.37 9.17
N ILE A 14 28.47 14.63 9.30
CA ILE A 14 28.60 13.32 8.65
C ILE A 14 27.66 12.35 9.38
N GLN A 15 26.35 12.53 9.16
CA GLN A 15 25.39 11.46 9.43
C GLN A 15 25.42 10.56 8.20
N ILE A 16 26.23 9.51 8.28
CA ILE A 16 26.07 8.34 7.42
C ILE A 16 24.68 7.76 7.74
N HIS A 17 23.63 8.30 7.12
CA HIS A 17 22.26 7.77 7.13
C HIS A 17 22.14 6.55 6.22
N GLN A 18 23.13 5.68 6.31
CA GLN A 18 23.10 4.32 5.81
C GLN A 18 23.96 3.44 6.72
N CYS A 19 23.76 3.57 8.04
CA CYS A 19 23.99 2.41 8.88
C CYS A 19 22.99 1.36 8.35
N ARG A 20 23.49 0.31 7.69
CA ARG A 20 22.69 -0.89 7.38
C ARG A 20 22.28 -1.54 8.70
N ILE A 21 21.37 -0.91 9.43
CA ILE A 21 20.65 -1.51 10.53
C ILE A 21 19.46 -2.16 9.87
N ASN A 22 19.75 -3.37 9.39
CA ASN A 22 18.84 -4.47 9.12
C ASN A 22 17.42 -4.06 8.71
N VAL A 23 17.25 -3.80 7.42
CA VAL A 23 15.99 -4.09 6.74
C VAL A 23 15.81 -5.61 6.81
N LEU A 24 14.86 -6.09 7.61
CA LEU A 24 14.47 -7.49 7.69
C LEU A 24 13.10 -7.66 7.02
N PRO A 25 13.05 -8.19 5.79
CA PRO A 25 11.79 -8.58 5.17
C PRO A 25 11.47 -10.03 5.57
N LEU A 26 10.26 -10.29 6.09
CA LEU A 26 9.82 -11.61 6.55
C LEU A 26 8.54 -12.04 5.81
N LYS A 27 8.66 -12.69 4.66
CA LYS A 27 7.48 -13.18 3.91
C LYS A 27 7.08 -14.58 4.40
N PHE A 28 5.98 -14.68 5.15
CA PHE A 28 5.26 -15.92 5.51
C PHE A 28 3.77 -15.60 5.68
N ASP A 29 2.88 -16.61 5.66
CA ASP A 29 1.40 -16.51 5.72
C ASP A 29 0.88 -15.33 6.54
N GLU A 30 -0.12 -14.59 6.04
CA GLU A 30 -0.51 -13.25 6.54
C GLU A 30 -0.63 -13.15 8.08
N ALA A 31 -1.16 -14.17 8.75
CA ALA A 31 -1.30 -14.17 10.22
C ALA A 31 0.01 -14.47 10.95
N LEU A 32 0.80 -15.44 10.47
CA LEU A 32 2.13 -15.76 11.03
C LEU A 32 3.14 -14.65 10.71
N GLY A 33 3.11 -14.12 9.48
CA GLY A 33 3.99 -13.07 8.99
C GLY A 33 3.95 -11.81 9.84
N LEU A 34 2.76 -11.37 10.25
CA LEU A 34 2.61 -10.22 11.15
C LEU A 34 3.22 -10.48 12.54
N ALA A 35 3.04 -11.68 13.10
CA ALA A 35 3.55 -12.03 14.42
C ALA A 35 5.09 -12.11 14.41
N TYR A 36 5.68 -12.79 13.43
CA TYR A 36 7.13 -12.88 13.30
C TYR A 36 7.77 -11.52 13.01
N ALA A 37 7.16 -10.69 12.15
CA ALA A 37 7.63 -9.34 11.89
C ALA A 37 7.63 -8.49 13.16
N ALA A 38 6.53 -8.52 13.93
CA ALA A 38 6.43 -7.81 15.20
C ALA A 38 7.49 -8.27 16.22
N PHE A 39 7.63 -9.59 16.41
CA PHE A 39 8.62 -10.17 17.32
C PHE A 39 10.06 -9.80 16.91
N THR A 40 10.35 -9.86 15.62
CA THR A 40 11.68 -9.52 15.11
C THR A 40 12.00 -8.05 15.34
N ILE A 41 11.02 -7.17 15.14
CA ILE A 41 11.16 -5.74 15.46
C ILE A 41 11.43 -5.54 16.95
N ASP A 42 10.74 -6.26 17.84
CA ASP A 42 11.01 -6.21 19.28
C ASP A 42 12.46 -6.59 19.60
N CYS A 43 12.95 -7.72 19.06
CA CYS A 43 14.34 -8.14 19.26
C CYS A 43 15.38 -7.13 18.75
N ILE A 44 15.05 -6.38 17.69
CA ILE A 44 15.94 -5.33 17.16
C ILE A 44 15.91 -4.12 18.09
N LEU A 45 14.71 -3.68 18.50
CA LEU A 45 14.55 -2.51 19.36
C LEU A 45 15.22 -2.70 20.72
N GLU A 46 15.19 -3.91 21.28
CA GLU A 46 15.91 -4.26 22.51
C GLU A 46 17.44 -4.11 22.38
N LYS A 47 17.98 -4.33 21.17
CA LYS A 47 19.41 -4.26 20.88
C LYS A 47 19.85 -2.93 20.28
N ALA A 48 18.91 -2.13 19.80
CA ALA A 48 19.18 -0.87 19.13
C ALA A 48 19.58 0.20 20.14
N GLN A 49 20.56 1.04 19.76
CA GLN A 49 20.90 2.21 20.55
C GLN A 49 19.80 3.28 20.38
N PRO A 50 19.45 4.05 21.44
CA PRO A 50 18.40 5.06 21.35
C PRO A 50 18.65 6.17 20.30
N SER A 51 19.90 6.40 19.93
CA SER A 51 20.31 7.38 18.91
C SER A 51 20.09 6.91 17.47
N VAL A 52 19.81 5.62 17.27
CA VAL A 52 19.61 5.04 15.94
C VAL A 52 18.16 5.20 15.54
N LYS A 53 17.92 5.88 14.41
CA LYS A 53 16.61 5.86 13.76
C LYS A 53 16.47 4.59 12.92
N LEU A 54 15.50 3.75 13.26
CA LEU A 54 15.21 2.52 12.53
C LEU A 54 14.22 2.79 11.38
N HIS A 55 14.62 2.40 10.17
CA HIS A 55 13.76 2.39 8.99
C HIS A 55 13.46 0.94 8.59
N VAL A 56 12.19 0.58 8.58
CA VAL A 56 11.73 -0.79 8.26
C VAL A 56 11.17 -0.82 6.85
N ILE A 57 11.56 -1.81 6.05
CA ILE A 57 10.95 -2.08 4.76
C ILE A 57 10.36 -3.49 4.81
N TYR A 58 9.08 -3.61 4.45
CA TYR A 58 8.38 -4.88 4.51
C TYR A 58 7.25 -4.94 3.48
N ASP A 59 7.06 -6.08 2.83
CA ASP A 59 6.11 -6.25 1.72
C ASP A 59 4.67 -5.94 2.13
N ILE A 60 4.30 -6.24 3.37
CA ILE A 60 2.97 -5.90 3.91
C ILE A 60 3.08 -4.84 5.01
N ALA A 61 4.03 -3.91 4.89
CA ALA A 61 4.25 -2.82 5.83
C ALA A 61 2.94 -2.08 6.17
N CYS A 62 2.10 -1.80 5.17
CA CYS A 62 0.82 -1.12 5.40
C CYS A 62 -0.13 -1.90 6.32
N THR A 63 -0.14 -3.23 6.21
CA THR A 63 -0.95 -4.12 7.06
C THR A 63 -0.34 -4.21 8.45
N LEU A 64 0.99 -4.28 8.56
CA LEU A 64 1.70 -4.29 9.83
C LEU A 64 1.51 -2.98 10.61
N THR A 65 1.59 -1.82 9.95
CA THR A 65 1.30 -0.53 10.57
C THR A 65 -0.15 -0.46 11.05
N ALA A 66 -1.11 -0.95 10.26
CA ALA A 66 -2.51 -1.02 10.66
C ALA A 66 -2.72 -1.93 11.89
N HIS A 67 -1.99 -3.05 11.94
CA HIS A 67 -2.00 -3.97 13.08
C HIS A 67 -1.48 -3.29 14.36
N PHE A 68 -0.34 -2.59 14.29
CA PHE A 68 0.19 -1.82 15.43
C PHE A 68 -0.74 -0.69 15.86
N LYS A 69 -1.36 0.02 14.91
CA LYS A 69 -2.35 1.05 15.20
C LYS A 69 -3.55 0.48 15.96
N LYS A 70 -4.07 -0.69 15.56
CA LYS A 70 -5.20 -1.36 16.24
C LYS A 70 -4.84 -1.75 17.68
N LYS A 71 -3.60 -2.18 17.90
CA LYS A 71 -3.08 -2.57 19.22
C LYS A 71 -2.59 -1.38 20.08
N LYS A 72 -2.57 -0.16 19.53
CA LYS A 72 -1.94 1.02 20.15
C LYS A 72 -0.49 0.75 20.58
N ASP A 73 0.23 0.01 19.74
CA ASP A 73 1.62 -0.39 19.99
C ASP A 73 2.56 0.81 19.78
N LYS A 74 3.59 0.96 20.64
CA LYS A 74 4.63 1.99 20.53
C LYS A 74 5.41 1.88 19.21
N LYS A 75 5.44 0.69 18.61
CA LYS A 75 6.00 0.45 17.27
C LYS A 75 5.35 1.27 16.14
N LEU A 76 4.25 1.98 16.41
CA LEU A 76 3.67 2.95 15.48
C LEU A 76 4.63 4.11 15.15
N GLU A 77 5.59 4.39 16.04
CA GLU A 77 6.61 5.44 15.82
C GLU A 77 7.69 5.03 14.80
N LEU A 78 7.72 3.75 14.39
CA LEU A 78 8.65 3.26 13.39
C LEU A 78 8.31 3.78 12.00
N ASP A 79 9.33 4.22 11.28
CA ASP A 79 9.19 4.56 9.87
C ASP A 79 9.13 3.26 9.05
N MET A 80 8.03 3.03 8.35
CA MET A 80 7.81 1.85 7.53
C MET A 80 7.65 2.19 6.05
N ALA A 81 8.17 1.31 5.19
CA ALA A 81 8.03 1.42 3.75
C ALA A 81 7.81 0.06 3.06
N LEU A 82 7.33 0.10 1.82
CA LEU A 82 7.21 -1.02 0.90
C LEU A 82 8.43 -1.06 -0.04
N PRO A 83 8.96 -2.24 -0.40
CA PRO A 83 9.94 -2.35 -1.48
C PRO A 83 9.42 -1.72 -2.77
N VAL A 84 10.33 -1.23 -3.62
CA VAL A 84 9.96 -0.43 -4.80
C VAL A 84 9.03 -1.22 -5.72
N PHE A 85 9.35 -2.49 -5.97
CA PHE A 85 8.53 -3.34 -6.84
C PHE A 85 7.20 -3.72 -6.18
N HIS A 86 7.24 -4.17 -4.93
CA HIS A 86 6.05 -4.59 -4.20
C HIS A 86 5.07 -3.43 -3.96
N ALA A 87 5.54 -2.18 -3.84
CA ALA A 87 4.68 -1.02 -3.68
C ALA A 87 3.59 -0.94 -4.76
N TYR A 88 3.93 -1.22 -6.01
CA TYR A 88 2.98 -1.19 -7.14
C TYR A 88 1.90 -2.26 -7.05
N GLY A 89 2.13 -3.35 -6.31
CA GLY A 89 1.11 -4.37 -6.03
C GLY A 89 0.07 -3.93 -5.01
N HIS A 90 0.26 -2.78 -4.36
CA HIS A 90 -0.68 -2.23 -3.38
C HIS A 90 -1.52 -1.12 -4.02
N LYS A 91 -2.70 -0.88 -3.43
CA LYS A 91 -3.55 0.27 -3.79
C LYS A 91 -2.76 1.59 -3.78
N MET A 92 -3.15 2.54 -4.63
CA MET A 92 -2.56 3.89 -4.71
C MET A 92 -2.32 4.56 -3.35
N ALA A 93 -3.28 4.43 -2.43
CA ALA A 93 -3.16 4.98 -1.07
C ALA A 93 -1.95 4.44 -0.28
N CYS A 94 -1.56 3.19 -0.51
CA CYS A 94 -0.39 2.58 0.10
C CYS A 94 0.90 2.96 -0.66
N GLN A 95 0.85 3.08 -1.98
CA GLN A 95 1.99 3.53 -2.78
C GLN A 95 2.48 4.91 -2.33
N VAL A 96 1.57 5.88 -2.24
CA VAL A 96 1.87 7.25 -1.83
C VAL A 96 2.36 7.32 -0.38
N ALA A 97 1.77 6.49 0.50
CA ALA A 97 2.09 6.53 1.93
C ALA A 97 3.37 5.75 2.31
N TYR A 98 3.67 4.65 1.64
CA TYR A 98 4.72 3.70 2.05
C TYR A 98 5.81 3.47 1.00
N SER A 99 5.74 4.03 -0.22
CA SER A 99 6.82 3.85 -1.20
C SER A 99 8.14 4.43 -0.70
N THR A 100 9.23 3.66 -0.80
CA THR A 100 10.60 4.16 -0.48
C THR A 100 11.01 5.34 -1.36
N ARG A 101 10.40 5.53 -2.53
CA ARG A 101 10.63 6.69 -3.42
C ARG A 101 9.98 7.96 -2.91
N TRP A 102 8.96 7.82 -2.06
CA TRP A 102 8.17 8.91 -1.49
C TRP A 102 8.59 9.25 -0.06
N ARG A 103 9.14 8.28 0.67
CA ARG A 103 9.56 8.44 2.06
C ARG A 103 11.02 8.88 2.18
N CYS A 104 11.26 9.86 3.06
CA CYS A 104 12.61 10.31 3.38
C CYS A 104 13.36 9.27 4.24
N GLY A 105 14.68 9.17 4.07
CA GLY A 105 15.54 8.30 4.89
C GLY A 105 15.78 6.89 4.33
N TYR A 106 15.07 6.49 3.28
CA TYR A 106 15.26 5.17 2.63
C TYR A 106 16.32 5.18 1.52
N GLY A 107 16.69 6.36 1.03
CA GLY A 107 17.59 6.50 -0.11
C GLY A 107 17.03 5.82 -1.38
N LEU A 108 17.92 5.26 -2.19
CA LEU A 108 17.57 4.55 -3.43
C LEU A 108 17.53 3.03 -3.25
N THR A 109 17.21 2.56 -2.04
CA THR A 109 17.10 1.12 -1.77
C THR A 109 15.90 0.52 -2.51
N ASP A 110 16.11 -0.64 -3.13
CA ASP A 110 15.06 -1.42 -3.80
C ASP A 110 14.15 -2.15 -2.80
N GLY A 111 14.69 -2.53 -1.65
CA GLY A 111 13.99 -3.34 -0.64
C GLY A 111 14.05 -4.86 -0.91
N GLU A 112 14.70 -5.29 -1.99
CA GLU A 112 14.71 -6.67 -2.50
C GLU A 112 15.81 -7.53 -1.84
N VAL A 113 16.04 -7.34 -0.53
CA VAL A 113 17.12 -8.05 0.19
C VAL A 113 16.82 -9.54 0.32
N MET A 114 15.56 -9.91 0.53
CA MET A 114 15.16 -11.30 0.68
C MET A 114 15.18 -12.06 -0.63
N GLU A 115 14.80 -11.41 -1.72
CA GLU A 115 14.83 -11.97 -3.07
C GLU A 115 16.28 -12.32 -3.46
N ARG A 116 17.25 -11.48 -3.08
CA ARG A 116 18.68 -11.80 -3.20
C ARG A 116 19.12 -12.96 -2.32
N LEU A 117 18.59 -13.06 -1.09
CA LEU A 117 18.86 -14.19 -0.21
C LEU A 117 18.27 -15.49 -0.76
N TRP A 118 17.02 -15.47 -1.22
CA TRP A 118 16.36 -16.62 -1.84
C TRP A 118 17.04 -17.05 -3.12
N SER A 119 17.53 -16.11 -3.93
CA SER A 119 18.36 -16.42 -5.11
C SER A 119 19.65 -17.16 -4.71
N TYR A 120 20.31 -16.72 -3.63
CA TYR A 120 21.45 -17.44 -3.07
C TYR A 120 21.06 -18.85 -2.58
N LEU A 121 19.97 -18.97 -1.82
CA LEU A 121 19.48 -20.24 -1.27
C LEU A 121 18.94 -21.21 -2.33
N ARG A 122 18.44 -20.69 -3.46
CA ARG A 122 17.91 -21.50 -4.58
C ARG A 122 18.95 -22.50 -5.08
N ARG A 123 20.24 -22.19 -4.97
CA ARG A 123 21.34 -23.09 -5.37
C ARG A 123 21.44 -24.36 -4.54
N PHE A 124 20.85 -24.36 -3.34
CA PHE A 124 20.83 -25.51 -2.43
C PHE A 124 19.57 -26.36 -2.59
N SER A 125 18.58 -25.93 -3.39
CA SER A 125 17.28 -26.62 -3.50
C SER A 125 17.40 -28.04 -4.02
N SER A 126 18.26 -28.27 -5.03
CA SER A 126 18.50 -29.59 -5.62
C SER A 126 19.21 -30.52 -4.65
N ILE A 127 20.23 -30.03 -3.94
CA ILE A 127 21.03 -30.82 -3.00
C ILE A 127 20.21 -31.17 -1.76
N THR A 128 19.37 -30.26 -1.29
CA THR A 128 18.53 -30.45 -0.10
C THR A 128 17.29 -31.31 -0.32
N LYS A 129 16.99 -31.69 -1.57
CA LYS A 129 15.76 -32.41 -1.92
C LYS A 129 15.71 -33.82 -1.32
N GLU A 130 16.84 -34.53 -1.38
CA GLU A 130 16.96 -35.93 -0.95
C GLU A 130 17.54 -36.06 0.47
N MET A 131 17.78 -34.94 1.17
CA MET A 131 18.33 -34.93 2.52
C MET A 131 17.24 -35.22 3.56
N THR A 132 17.63 -35.84 4.68
CA THR A 132 16.75 -35.91 5.85
C THR A 132 16.43 -34.51 6.36
N PRO A 133 15.28 -34.29 7.04
CA PRO A 133 14.91 -32.99 7.56
C PRO A 133 16.00 -32.34 8.43
N ALA A 134 16.64 -33.12 9.31
CA ALA A 134 17.72 -32.63 10.17
C ALA A 134 18.94 -32.16 9.36
N HIS A 135 19.44 -32.98 8.42
CA HIS A 135 20.60 -32.58 7.61
C HIS A 135 20.27 -31.41 6.66
N ARG A 136 19.02 -31.29 6.22
CA ARG A 136 18.54 -30.14 5.44
C ARG A 136 18.59 -28.86 6.26
N GLU A 137 18.16 -28.91 7.52
CA GLU A 137 18.21 -27.78 8.45
C GLU A 137 19.65 -27.34 8.71
N ASP A 138 20.55 -28.28 8.99
CA ASP A 138 21.96 -28.00 9.23
C ASP A 138 22.61 -27.32 8.00
N LEU A 139 22.41 -27.88 6.80
CA LEU A 139 22.98 -27.34 5.57
C LEU A 139 22.47 -25.93 5.25
N LEU A 140 21.16 -25.69 5.40
CA LEU A 140 20.57 -24.37 5.18
C LEU A 140 21.05 -23.37 6.24
N THR A 141 21.20 -23.79 7.48
CA THR A 141 21.76 -22.97 8.57
C THR A 141 23.20 -22.56 8.24
N ASP A 142 24.04 -23.50 7.81
CA ASP A 142 25.42 -23.20 7.41
C ASP A 142 25.48 -22.24 6.23
N ALA A 143 24.63 -22.42 5.22
CA ALA A 143 24.53 -21.50 4.09
C ALA A 143 24.13 -20.08 4.54
N LEU A 144 23.15 -19.96 5.45
CA LEU A 144 22.71 -18.68 6.01
C LEU A 144 23.80 -17.99 6.86
N LEU A 145 24.52 -18.77 7.67
CA LEU A 145 25.64 -18.28 8.47
C LEU A 145 26.77 -17.79 7.56
N HIS A 146 27.11 -18.55 6.51
CA HIS A 146 28.09 -18.15 5.51
C HIS A 146 27.68 -16.86 4.81
N TYR A 147 26.45 -16.76 4.31
CA TYR A 147 25.92 -15.55 3.68
C TYR A 147 26.01 -14.34 4.62
N SER A 148 25.63 -14.52 5.88
CA SER A 148 25.67 -13.46 6.91
C SER A 148 27.08 -13.01 7.25
N ARG A 149 28.05 -13.94 7.32
CA ARG A 149 29.48 -13.61 7.51
C ARG A 149 30.00 -12.79 6.34
N ARG A 150 29.70 -13.21 5.11
CA ARG A 150 30.11 -12.48 3.90
C ARG A 150 29.49 -11.08 3.86
N LYS A 151 28.19 -10.93 4.16
CA LYS A 151 27.54 -9.60 4.19
C LYS A 151 28.15 -8.66 5.23
N ARG A 152 28.57 -9.19 6.38
CA ARG A 152 29.28 -8.40 7.40
C ARG A 152 30.68 -7.99 6.93
N ALA A 153 31.43 -8.88 6.30
CA ALA A 153 32.75 -8.57 5.75
C ALA A 153 32.67 -7.52 4.62
N ASP A 154 31.67 -7.63 3.74
CA ASP A 154 31.52 -6.77 2.57
C ASP A 154 30.87 -5.41 2.90
N ILE A 155 30.49 -5.14 4.16
CA ILE A 155 29.68 -3.97 4.52
C ILE A 155 30.40 -2.65 4.22
N GLY A 156 31.69 -2.54 4.55
CA GLY A 156 32.48 -1.33 4.32
C GLY A 156 32.58 -0.99 2.84
N SER A 157 33.07 -1.93 2.04
CA SER A 157 33.19 -1.77 0.58
C SER A 157 31.84 -1.51 -0.08
N SER A 158 30.77 -2.16 0.39
CA SER A 158 29.42 -1.89 -0.11
C SER A 158 28.99 -0.44 0.12
N LEU A 159 29.28 0.12 1.29
CA LEU A 159 28.87 1.48 1.64
C LEU A 159 29.60 2.53 0.79
N VAL A 160 30.89 2.31 0.52
CA VAL A 160 31.66 3.18 -0.39
C VAL A 160 31.05 3.18 -1.80
N LEU A 161 30.79 1.99 -2.36
CA LEU A 161 30.18 1.88 -3.69
C LEU A 161 28.78 2.49 -3.76
N LEU A 162 28.01 2.40 -2.67
CA LEU A 162 26.69 3.01 -2.57
C LEU A 162 26.78 4.53 -2.50
N MET A 163 27.74 5.07 -1.76
CA MET A 163 27.98 6.52 -1.69
C MET A 163 28.37 7.08 -3.06
N ASP A 164 29.33 6.45 -3.73
CA ASP A 164 29.77 6.86 -5.07
C ASP A 164 28.60 6.83 -6.08
N ARG A 165 27.76 5.80 -6.00
CA ARG A 165 26.54 5.72 -6.81
C ARG A 165 25.57 6.84 -6.46
N ALA A 166 25.35 7.13 -5.18
CA ALA A 166 24.43 8.17 -4.75
C ALA A 166 24.82 9.55 -5.28
N VAL A 167 26.12 9.87 -5.25
CA VAL A 167 26.65 11.14 -5.81
C VAL A 167 26.36 11.23 -7.31
N ARG A 168 26.75 10.21 -8.09
CA ARG A 168 26.50 10.19 -9.55
C ARG A 168 25.02 10.28 -9.89
N VAL A 169 24.19 9.46 -9.26
CA VAL A 169 22.74 9.46 -9.53
C VAL A 169 22.11 10.80 -9.18
N LYS A 170 22.58 11.49 -8.13
CA LYS A 170 22.10 12.84 -7.79
C LYS A 170 22.43 13.83 -8.89
N GLU A 171 23.66 13.83 -9.41
CA GLU A 171 24.09 14.72 -10.49
C GLU A 171 23.29 14.46 -11.77
N ASP A 172 23.19 13.20 -12.20
CA ASP A 172 22.48 12.80 -13.42
C ASP A 172 20.98 13.12 -13.32
N SER A 173 20.36 12.81 -12.18
CA SER A 173 18.93 13.07 -11.97
C SER A 173 18.63 14.57 -11.88
N SER A 174 19.56 15.39 -11.39
CA SER A 174 19.36 16.84 -11.32
C SER A 174 19.35 17.45 -12.72
N LYS A 175 20.30 17.05 -13.58
CA LYS A 175 20.35 17.49 -14.98
C LYS A 175 19.09 17.07 -15.74
N ALA A 176 18.73 15.79 -15.66
CA ALA A 176 17.52 15.27 -16.30
C ALA A 176 16.25 15.99 -15.81
N LEU A 177 16.19 16.32 -14.51
CA LEU A 177 15.06 17.05 -13.95
C LEU A 177 15.00 18.50 -14.46
N GLU A 178 16.13 19.19 -14.57
CA GLU A 178 16.23 20.54 -15.15
C GLU A 178 15.77 20.57 -16.61
N GLU A 179 16.20 19.60 -17.42
CA GLU A 179 15.76 19.43 -18.82
C GLU A 179 14.23 19.25 -18.90
N ILE A 180 13.67 18.32 -18.12
CA ILE A 180 12.21 18.08 -18.10
C ILE A 180 11.44 19.31 -17.62
N CYS A 181 11.95 20.01 -16.60
CA CYS A 181 11.32 21.23 -16.08
C CYS A 181 11.29 22.34 -17.14
N SER A 182 12.37 22.47 -17.91
CA SER A 182 12.46 23.41 -19.03
C SER A 182 11.47 23.06 -20.14
N ASP A 183 11.45 21.80 -20.58
CA ASP A 183 10.60 21.34 -21.69
C ASP A 183 9.11 21.45 -21.38
N CYS A 184 8.71 21.16 -20.15
CA CYS A 184 7.32 21.18 -19.72
C CYS A 184 6.86 22.53 -19.14
N ALA A 185 7.76 23.51 -19.01
CA ALA A 185 7.52 24.77 -18.28
C ALA A 185 6.98 24.56 -16.85
N VAL A 186 7.54 23.57 -16.15
CA VAL A 186 7.15 23.17 -14.79
C VAL A 186 8.30 23.49 -13.83
N SER A 187 7.99 24.05 -12.66
CA SER A 187 9.00 24.28 -11.62
C SER A 187 9.11 23.12 -10.63
N LEU A 188 10.24 23.03 -9.93
CA LEU A 188 10.40 22.09 -8.80
C LEU A 188 9.35 22.31 -7.70
N LYS A 189 8.83 23.54 -7.57
CA LYS A 189 7.78 23.86 -6.61
C LYS A 189 6.47 23.18 -7.02
N ASP A 190 6.10 23.26 -8.29
CA ASP A 190 4.88 22.63 -8.80
C ASP A 190 4.90 21.12 -8.57
N ILE A 191 6.05 20.47 -8.82
CA ILE A 191 6.23 19.02 -8.57
C ILE A 191 6.03 18.68 -7.09
N LYS A 192 6.56 19.50 -6.18
CA LYS A 192 6.38 19.32 -4.73
C LYS A 192 4.93 19.54 -4.32
N ASP A 193 4.30 20.58 -4.86
CA ASP A 193 2.90 20.91 -4.58
C ASP A 193 1.97 19.80 -5.06
N TRP A 194 2.23 19.20 -6.24
CA TRP A 194 1.50 18.03 -6.75
C TRP A 194 1.69 16.80 -5.88
N ARG A 195 2.93 16.52 -5.45
CA ARG A 195 3.25 15.42 -4.55
C ARG A 195 2.48 15.53 -3.24
N GLU A 196 2.38 16.73 -2.70
CA GLU A 196 1.71 17.00 -1.44
C GLU A 196 0.19 16.96 -1.61
N ALA A 197 -0.33 17.48 -2.72
CA ALA A 197 -1.74 17.34 -3.09
C ALA A 197 -2.17 15.87 -3.22
N GLU A 198 -1.34 15.02 -3.84
CA GLU A 198 -1.60 13.59 -4.00
C GLU A 198 -1.67 12.87 -2.64
N LYS A 199 -0.75 13.19 -1.71
CA LYS A 199 -0.81 12.70 -0.31
C LYS A 199 -2.11 13.13 0.38
N CYS A 200 -2.49 14.39 0.26
CA CYS A 200 -3.72 14.90 0.88
C CYS A 200 -4.97 14.19 0.34
N GLN A 201 -5.07 13.94 -0.97
CA GLN A 201 -6.20 13.23 -1.57
C GLN A 201 -6.33 11.80 -1.03
N VAL A 202 -5.20 11.10 -0.86
CA VAL A 202 -5.16 9.76 -0.27
C VAL A 202 -5.65 9.77 1.18
N ASP A 203 -5.28 10.75 1.99
CA ASP A 203 -5.70 10.80 3.39
C ASP A 203 -7.17 11.21 3.57
N VAL A 204 -7.71 12.07 2.69
CA VAL A 204 -9.15 12.38 2.64
C VAL A 204 -9.98 11.14 2.29
N SER A 205 -9.48 10.28 1.40
CA SER A 205 -10.15 9.00 1.09
C SER A 205 -10.19 8.03 2.28
N LYS A 206 -9.23 8.13 3.22
CA LYS A 206 -9.25 7.35 4.48
C LYS A 206 -10.18 7.96 5.53
N SER A 207 -10.42 9.28 5.49
CA SER A 207 -11.34 9.96 6.41
C SER A 207 -12.80 9.97 5.93
N SER A 208 -13.09 9.55 4.69
CA SER A 208 -14.44 9.60 4.13
C SER A 208 -15.44 8.57 4.70
N THR A 209 -15.08 7.83 5.75
CA THR A 209 -16.04 7.00 6.51
C THR A 209 -16.11 7.43 7.96
N LYS A 210 -16.74 8.60 8.18
CA LYS A 210 -17.58 8.93 9.36
C LYS A 210 -18.34 10.25 9.24
N GLY A 211 -18.36 10.90 8.08
CA GLY A 211 -19.44 11.87 7.81
C GLY A 211 -20.76 11.11 7.76
N GLN A 212 -21.73 11.49 8.58
CA GLN A 212 -23.09 10.96 8.44
C GLN A 212 -23.55 11.24 7.02
N VAL A 213 -23.69 10.20 6.19
CA VAL A 213 -24.40 10.31 4.92
C VAL A 213 -25.80 10.85 5.26
N PRO A 214 -26.24 11.96 4.63
CA PRO A 214 -27.56 12.53 4.85
C PRO A 214 -28.63 11.45 4.78
N TRP A 215 -29.65 11.53 5.63
CA TRP A 215 -30.66 10.47 5.71
C TRP A 215 -31.42 10.35 4.38
N GLU A 216 -31.53 11.44 3.63
CA GLU A 216 -32.11 11.53 2.30
C GLU A 216 -31.35 10.66 1.29
N GLU A 217 -30.01 10.72 1.29
CA GLU A 217 -29.18 9.88 0.42
C GLU A 217 -29.31 8.39 0.78
N LYS A 218 -29.36 8.07 2.08
CA LYS A 218 -29.61 6.70 2.55
C LYS A 218 -31.01 6.19 2.16
N TYR A 219 -32.01 7.07 2.24
CA TYR A 219 -33.38 6.76 1.88
C TYR A 219 -33.50 6.45 0.38
N VAL A 220 -32.98 7.34 -0.48
CA VAL A 220 -32.96 7.14 -1.95
C VAL A 220 -32.21 5.86 -2.32
N GLN A 221 -31.07 5.58 -1.68
CA GLN A 221 -30.32 4.36 -1.93
C GLN A 221 -31.12 3.10 -1.60
N LYS A 222 -31.79 3.08 -0.43
CA LYS A 222 -32.64 1.96 -0.02
C LYS A 222 -33.85 1.80 -0.93
N LEU A 223 -34.45 2.90 -1.39
CA LEU A 223 -35.61 2.90 -2.27
C LEU A 223 -35.27 2.30 -3.64
N LEU A 224 -34.15 2.72 -4.24
CA LEU A 224 -33.63 2.13 -5.48
C LEU A 224 -33.35 0.63 -5.34
N HIS A 225 -32.72 0.22 -4.23
CA HIS A 225 -32.46 -1.19 -3.97
C HIS A 225 -33.77 -1.98 -3.83
N TYR A 226 -34.77 -1.42 -3.15
CA TYR A 226 -36.08 -2.05 -3.01
C TYR A 226 -36.76 -2.24 -4.37
N GLU A 227 -36.80 -1.21 -5.22
CA GLU A 227 -37.37 -1.30 -6.57
C GLU A 227 -36.64 -2.33 -7.43
N GLN A 228 -35.31 -2.29 -7.44
CA GLN A 228 -34.49 -3.24 -8.20
C GLN A 228 -34.71 -4.69 -7.73
N ARG A 229 -34.83 -4.93 -6.42
CA ARG A 229 -35.10 -6.27 -5.87
C ARG A 229 -36.51 -6.74 -6.18
N LYS A 230 -37.47 -5.82 -6.19
CA LYS A 230 -38.86 -6.10 -6.57
C LYS A 230 -38.98 -6.47 -8.05
N GLU A 231 -38.27 -5.77 -8.93
CA GLU A 231 -38.16 -6.13 -10.35
C GLU A 231 -37.50 -7.50 -10.54
N GLN A 232 -36.39 -7.76 -9.84
CA GLN A 232 -35.72 -9.07 -9.88
C GLN A 232 -36.62 -10.21 -9.39
N LEU A 233 -37.43 -9.97 -8.37
CA LEU A 233 -38.41 -10.94 -7.87
C LEU A 233 -39.51 -11.21 -8.90
N ALA A 234 -40.00 -10.17 -9.58
CA ALA A 234 -41.03 -10.30 -10.60
C ALA A 234 -40.57 -11.10 -11.83
N LEU A 235 -39.26 -11.12 -12.09
CA LEU A 235 -38.61 -11.84 -13.20
C LEU A 235 -37.98 -13.18 -12.76
N CYS A 236 -38.17 -13.61 -11.50
CA CYS A 236 -37.53 -14.80 -10.97
C CYS A 236 -38.42 -16.03 -11.11
N ASP A 237 -37.95 -17.02 -11.86
CA ASP A 237 -38.67 -18.30 -12.06
C ASP A 237 -38.30 -19.38 -11.04
N ASP A 238 -37.26 -19.15 -10.22
CA ASP A 238 -36.78 -20.09 -9.19
C ASP A 238 -37.41 -19.77 -7.82
N ASP A 239 -38.18 -20.71 -7.27
CA ASP A 239 -38.91 -20.56 -6.00
C ASP A 239 -37.98 -20.29 -4.79
N THR A 240 -36.79 -20.89 -4.77
CA THR A 240 -35.84 -20.75 -3.66
C THR A 240 -35.24 -19.34 -3.67
N ARG A 241 -34.85 -18.87 -4.86
CA ARG A 241 -34.33 -17.53 -5.09
C ARG A 241 -35.43 -16.47 -4.91
N ALA A 242 -36.66 -16.76 -5.32
CA ALA A 242 -37.81 -15.90 -5.10
C ALA A 242 -38.09 -15.71 -3.60
N GLY A 243 -38.03 -16.77 -2.79
CA GLY A 243 -38.15 -16.68 -1.34
C GLY A 243 -37.09 -15.78 -0.70
N MET A 244 -35.82 -15.90 -1.14
CA MET A 244 -34.73 -15.05 -0.67
C MET A 244 -34.93 -13.57 -1.05
N LEU A 245 -35.30 -13.29 -2.31
CA LEU A 245 -35.56 -11.94 -2.80
C LEU A 245 -36.76 -11.30 -2.11
N ALA A 246 -37.81 -12.07 -1.83
CA ALA A 246 -38.98 -11.63 -1.08
C ALA A 246 -38.60 -11.22 0.36
N GLY A 247 -37.76 -12.01 1.03
CA GLY A 247 -37.22 -11.66 2.35
C GLY A 247 -36.43 -10.35 2.34
N GLN A 248 -35.56 -10.15 1.34
CA GLN A 248 -34.81 -8.90 1.16
C GLN A 248 -35.72 -7.70 0.88
N CYS A 249 -36.78 -7.89 0.09
CA CYS A 249 -37.77 -6.84 -0.17
C CYS A 249 -38.51 -6.44 1.11
N GLN A 250 -38.88 -7.42 1.95
CA GLN A 250 -39.57 -7.16 3.21
C GLN A 250 -38.69 -6.40 4.21
N GLU A 251 -37.42 -6.77 4.32
CA GLU A 251 -36.44 -6.06 5.15
C GLU A 251 -36.25 -4.60 4.70
N LEU A 252 -36.03 -4.39 3.39
CA LEU A 252 -35.87 -3.06 2.82
C LEU A 252 -37.15 -2.21 2.98
N ASP A 253 -38.33 -2.79 2.82
CA ASP A 253 -39.60 -2.08 3.02
C ASP A 253 -39.80 -1.65 4.47
N GLN A 254 -39.42 -2.49 5.43
CA GLN A 254 -39.50 -2.17 6.85
C GLN A 254 -38.54 -1.04 7.24
N ASP A 255 -37.33 -1.05 6.69
CA ASP A 255 -36.36 0.03 6.86
C ASP A 255 -36.85 1.35 6.26
N LEU A 256 -37.43 1.31 5.05
CA LEU A 256 -38.01 2.48 4.39
C LEU A 256 -39.16 3.07 5.22
N LYS A 257 -40.09 2.23 5.70
CA LYS A 257 -41.19 2.65 6.59
C LYS A 257 -40.67 3.31 7.87
N THR A 258 -39.59 2.77 8.44
CA THR A 258 -38.98 3.33 9.65
C THR A 258 -38.40 4.72 9.37
N LEU A 259 -37.75 4.93 8.22
CA LEU A 259 -37.24 6.23 7.80
C LEU A 259 -38.37 7.21 7.49
N GLU A 260 -39.42 6.75 6.80
CA GLU A 260 -40.61 7.53 6.46
C GLU A 260 -41.30 8.06 7.72
N GLN A 261 -41.51 7.20 8.72
CA GLN A 261 -42.10 7.59 10.01
C GLN A 261 -41.20 8.55 10.80
N ARG A 262 -39.89 8.32 10.83
CA ARG A 262 -38.95 9.19 11.57
C ARG A 262 -38.86 10.59 11.00
N HIS A 263 -38.96 10.74 9.68
CA HIS A 263 -38.79 12.01 8.99
C HIS A 263 -40.11 12.63 8.51
N GLY A 264 -41.25 11.98 8.79
CA GLY A 264 -42.58 12.50 8.47
C GLY A 264 -42.85 12.62 6.97
N ILE A 265 -42.26 11.75 6.15
CA ILE A 265 -42.40 11.76 4.69
C ILE A 265 -43.26 10.60 4.20
N GLN A 266 -43.98 10.82 3.09
CA GLN A 266 -44.56 9.73 2.32
C GLN A 266 -43.53 9.18 1.33
N ARG A 267 -43.74 7.94 0.88
CA ARG A 267 -42.81 7.26 -0.03
C ARG A 267 -42.60 8.08 -1.30
N TRP A 268 -41.34 8.41 -1.58
CA TRP A 268 -41.01 9.20 -2.77
C TRP A 268 -41.28 8.38 -4.04
N CYS A 269 -41.88 9.02 -5.04
CA CYS A 269 -42.01 8.48 -6.38
C CYS A 269 -40.93 9.07 -7.30
N ASN A 270 -40.80 8.52 -8.51
CA ASN A 270 -39.83 8.97 -9.51
C ASN A 270 -39.99 10.45 -9.91
N ASP A 271 -41.19 11.02 -9.74
CA ASP A 271 -41.50 12.42 -10.06
C ASP A 271 -41.24 13.38 -8.88
N ASN A 272 -40.86 12.86 -7.70
CA ASN A 272 -40.65 13.69 -6.53
C ASN A 272 -39.37 14.55 -6.69
N PRO A 273 -39.46 15.90 -6.56
CA PRO A 273 -38.31 16.78 -6.74
C PRO A 273 -37.14 16.49 -5.79
N ALA A 274 -37.43 16.08 -4.55
CA ALA A 274 -36.41 15.72 -3.57
C ALA A 274 -35.71 14.41 -3.96
N PHE A 275 -36.46 13.41 -4.43
CA PHE A 275 -35.90 12.17 -4.94
C PHE A 275 -34.97 12.41 -6.13
N ILE A 276 -35.42 13.19 -7.12
CA ILE A 276 -34.62 13.51 -8.32
C ILE A 276 -33.32 14.23 -7.93
N THR A 277 -33.40 15.22 -7.03
CA THR A 277 -32.24 15.99 -6.58
C THR A 277 -31.21 15.11 -5.88
N HIS A 278 -31.64 14.31 -4.91
CA HIS A 278 -30.74 13.44 -4.16
C HIS A 278 -30.22 12.27 -5.00
N LEU A 279 -31.02 11.76 -5.96
CA LEU A 279 -30.58 10.80 -6.95
C LEU A 279 -29.45 11.36 -7.83
N ALA A 280 -29.58 12.61 -8.29
CA ALA A 280 -28.55 13.27 -9.09
C ALA A 280 -27.24 13.46 -8.29
N VAL A 281 -27.34 13.90 -7.03
CA VAL A 281 -26.18 14.02 -6.14
C VAL A 281 -25.49 12.67 -5.92
N MET A 282 -26.27 11.63 -5.62
CA MET A 282 -25.77 10.26 -5.44
C MET A 282 -25.06 9.74 -6.70
N LYS A 283 -25.68 9.88 -7.87
CA LYS A 283 -25.08 9.49 -9.16
C LYS A 283 -23.80 10.27 -9.45
N GLY A 284 -23.78 11.57 -9.19
CA GLY A 284 -22.58 12.41 -9.34
C GLY A 284 -21.43 11.94 -8.45
N LYS A 285 -21.70 11.66 -7.16
CA LYS A 285 -20.70 11.10 -6.23
C LYS A 285 -20.18 9.74 -6.71
N GLN A 286 -21.06 8.85 -7.16
CA GLN A 286 -20.69 7.55 -7.69
C GLN A 286 -19.83 7.67 -8.96
N GLN A 287 -20.17 8.59 -9.86
CA GLN A 287 -19.41 8.85 -11.08
C GLN A 287 -18.01 9.34 -10.78
N VAL A 288 -17.85 10.32 -9.88
CA VAL A 288 -16.53 10.81 -9.46
C VAL A 288 -15.72 9.68 -8.82
N ALA A 289 -16.32 8.90 -7.92
CA ALA A 289 -15.66 7.77 -7.28
C ALA A 289 -15.24 6.69 -8.29
N LEU A 290 -16.08 6.42 -9.30
CA LEU A 290 -15.78 5.47 -10.37
C LEU A 290 -14.62 5.95 -11.24
N ILE A 291 -14.62 7.24 -11.64
CA ILE A 291 -13.53 7.84 -12.42
C ILE A 291 -12.22 7.76 -11.63
N GLN A 292 -12.24 8.07 -10.34
CA GLN A 292 -11.05 8.00 -9.49
C GLN A 292 -10.53 6.55 -9.37
N LYS A 293 -11.43 5.57 -9.26
CA LYS A 293 -11.06 4.14 -9.28
C LYS A 293 -10.50 3.71 -10.64
N LEU A 294 -11.11 4.12 -11.74
CA LEU A 294 -10.65 3.83 -13.10
C LEU A 294 -9.26 4.42 -13.33
N TRP A 295 -9.02 5.65 -12.89
CA TRP A 295 -7.72 6.30 -12.98
C TRP A 295 -6.67 5.57 -12.14
N SER A 296 -7.02 5.21 -10.90
CA SER A 296 -6.13 4.41 -10.03
C SER A 296 -5.76 3.06 -10.69
N HIS A 297 -6.75 2.35 -11.22
CA HIS A 297 -6.52 1.11 -11.95
C HIS A 297 -5.70 1.32 -13.23
N ALA A 298 -5.97 2.37 -14.01
CA ALA A 298 -5.21 2.65 -15.22
C ALA A 298 -3.73 2.89 -14.91
N VAL A 299 -3.43 3.66 -13.85
CA VAL A 299 -2.06 3.86 -13.36
C VAL A 299 -1.42 2.53 -12.94
N GLU A 300 -2.13 1.72 -12.14
CA GLU A 300 -1.68 0.38 -11.75
C GLU A 300 -1.40 -0.52 -12.96
N TYR A 301 -2.26 -0.53 -13.98
CA TYR A 301 -2.12 -1.36 -15.18
C TYR A 301 -1.04 -0.87 -16.14
N THR A 302 -0.84 0.44 -16.30
CA THR A 302 0.25 0.98 -17.13
C THR A 302 1.63 0.55 -16.64
N PHE A 303 1.80 0.34 -15.34
CA PHE A 303 3.02 -0.23 -14.77
C PHE A 303 3.25 -1.68 -15.22
N PHE A 304 2.23 -2.54 -15.15
CA PHE A 304 2.35 -3.93 -15.62
C PHE A 304 2.70 -4.01 -17.11
N TRP A 305 2.16 -3.10 -17.93
CA TRP A 305 2.43 -3.05 -19.36
C TRP A 305 3.81 -2.49 -19.73
N THR A 306 4.33 -1.56 -18.94
CA THR A 306 5.65 -0.93 -19.18
C THR A 306 6.81 -1.71 -18.53
N CYS A 307 6.51 -2.67 -17.64
CA CYS A 307 7.51 -3.57 -17.09
C CYS A 307 8.09 -4.47 -18.21
N PRO A 308 9.41 -4.46 -18.46
CA PRO A 308 10.02 -5.26 -19.51
C PRO A 308 9.62 -6.75 -19.39
N LYS A 309 9.28 -7.39 -20.51
CA LYS A 309 8.88 -8.81 -20.57
C LYS A 309 9.90 -9.77 -19.93
N SER A 310 11.16 -9.35 -19.77
CA SER A 310 12.21 -10.09 -19.07
C SER A 310 11.98 -10.22 -17.56
N ILE A 311 11.21 -9.32 -16.94
CA ILE A 311 10.86 -9.34 -15.51
C ILE A 311 9.53 -10.08 -15.28
N GLN A 312 8.59 -10.00 -16.24
CA GLN A 312 7.29 -10.68 -16.18
C GLN A 312 7.39 -12.22 -16.18
N ARG A 313 8.47 -12.79 -16.72
CA ARG A 313 8.66 -14.25 -16.81
C ARG A 313 9.14 -14.90 -15.51
N ASP A 314 9.72 -14.14 -14.58
CA ASP A 314 10.33 -14.72 -13.36
C ASP A 314 9.38 -14.77 -12.15
N SER A 315 8.18 -14.19 -12.25
CA SER A 315 7.24 -14.06 -11.12
C SER A 315 5.92 -14.84 -11.25
N LEU A 316 5.69 -15.59 -12.33
CA LEU A 316 4.43 -16.32 -12.52
C LEU A 316 4.69 -17.73 -13.06
N TRP A 317 4.87 -18.68 -12.13
CA TRP A 317 4.76 -20.14 -12.25
C TRP A 317 5.62 -20.83 -13.35
N PRO A 318 6.20 -22.02 -13.09
CA PRO A 318 6.87 -22.76 -14.15
C PRO A 318 5.82 -23.24 -15.19
N PRO A 319 6.15 -23.26 -16.49
CA PRO A 319 5.42 -24.09 -17.43
C PRO A 319 5.67 -25.57 -17.06
N ASP A 320 4.62 -26.37 -17.16
CA ASP A 320 4.59 -27.82 -16.91
C ASP A 320 5.73 -28.61 -17.58
#